data_AF-A0A9J6BC71-F1
#
_entry.id   AF-A0A9J6BC71-F1
#
_cell.length_a   1.000
_cell.length_b   1.000
_cell.length_c   1.000
_cell.angle_alpha   90.00
_cell.angle_beta   90.00
_cell.angle_gamma   90.00
#
_symmetry.space_group_name_H-M   'P 1'
#
loop_
_entity.id
_entity.type
_entity.pdbx_description
1 polymer ?
#
loop_
_entity_poly.entity_id
_entity_poly.type
_entity_poly.pdbx_seq_one_letter_code
_entity_poly.pdbx_strand_id
1 'polypeptide(L)'
;MVCEKCEAKLKHVVTADPWKHQGRSSDKAGTSAGRKVNENKILTARFDPTKGLRKCRICQSKIHQDGAYYCQSCAYKKGICGMCGKKILNTKSYRQSAT
;
A
#
# COMPACT_ATOMS: atom_id res chain seq x y z
N MET A 1 -0.21 8.98 -8.03
CA MET A 1 0.61 10.15 -8.42
C MET A 1 1.65 10.38 -7.34
N VAL A 2 2.88 9.91 -7.56
CA VAL A 2 4.00 10.01 -6.62
C VAL A 2 5.12 10.78 -7.34
N CYS A 3 6.01 11.42 -6.60
CA CYS A 3 7.12 12.14 -7.20
C CYS A 3 8.43 11.40 -6.99
N GLU A 4 9.44 11.67 -7.80
CA GLU A 4 10.79 11.06 -7.74
C GLU A 4 11.32 10.92 -6.31
N LYS A 5 11.30 12.00 -5.51
CA LYS A 5 11.75 11.99 -4.10
C LYS A 5 10.97 11.04 -3.18
N CYS A 6 9.73 10.73 -3.52
CA CYS A 6 8.87 9.82 -2.77
C CYS A 6 8.79 8.42 -3.39
N GLU A 7 9.37 8.18 -4.56
CA GLU A 7 9.41 6.84 -5.17
C GLU A 7 10.20 5.87 -4.28
N ALA A 8 11.29 6.34 -3.69
CA ALA A 8 12.05 5.58 -2.69
C ALA A 8 11.25 5.18 -1.44
N LYS A 9 10.09 5.79 -1.20
CA LYS A 9 9.21 5.46 -0.06
C LYS A 9 8.15 4.42 -0.41
N LEU A 10 8.02 4.05 -1.68
CA LEU A 10 7.09 3.02 -2.12
C LEU A 10 7.64 1.64 -1.74
N LYS A 11 6.78 0.81 -1.16
CA LYS A 11 7.08 -0.61 -0.97
C LYS A 11 6.88 -1.30 -2.32
N HIS A 12 7.91 -1.99 -2.80
CA HIS A 12 7.77 -2.88 -3.94
C HIS A 12 7.12 -4.19 -3.48
N VAL A 13 6.06 -4.61 -4.18
CA VAL A 13 5.48 -5.94 -3.98
C VAL A 13 6.51 -6.95 -4.48
N VAL A 14 7.06 -7.76 -3.57
CA VAL A 14 7.95 -8.85 -3.95
C VAL A 14 7.09 -9.93 -4.59
N THR A 15 7.10 -10.03 -5.92
CA THR A 15 6.56 -11.19 -6.62
C THR A 15 7.53 -12.35 -6.49
N ALA A 16 7.05 -13.52 -6.07
CA ALA A 16 7.85 -14.73 -6.10
C ALA A 16 8.26 -15.00 -7.56
N ASP A 17 9.57 -15.03 -7.82
CA ASP A 17 10.12 -15.46 -9.10
C ASP A 17 9.81 -16.97 -9.27
N PRO A 18 9.08 -17.37 -10.33
CA PRO A 18 8.71 -18.77 -10.52
C PRO A 18 9.90 -19.73 -10.60
N TRP A 19 11.09 -19.25 -11.00
CA TRP A 19 12.26 -20.12 -11.06
C TRP A 19 12.99 -20.27 -9.72
N LYS A 20 12.65 -19.43 -8.74
CA LYS A 20 13.13 -19.48 -7.35
C LYS A 20 12.19 -20.27 -6.43
N HIS A 21 11.38 -21.16 -6.98
CA HIS A 21 10.44 -22.00 -6.23
C HIS A 21 11.08 -23.03 -5.27
N GLN A 22 12.41 -23.07 -5.11
CA GLN A 22 13.04 -23.75 -3.97
C GLN A 22 13.08 -22.84 -2.73
N GLY A 23 11.88 -22.46 -2.27
CA GLY A 23 11.46 -22.68 -0.89
C GLY A 23 12.31 -22.12 0.25
N ARG A 24 12.85 -20.89 0.18
CA ARG A 24 13.28 -20.18 1.38
C ARG A 24 12.85 -18.72 1.34
N SER A 25 11.71 -18.44 1.96
CA SER A 25 11.58 -17.17 2.67
C SER A 25 12.77 -17.07 3.61
N SER A 26 13.43 -15.91 3.66
CA SER A 26 14.54 -15.61 4.58
C SER A 26 14.12 -15.67 6.06
N ASP A 27 12.83 -15.85 6.34
CA ASP A 27 12.31 -16.21 7.64
C ASP A 27 12.47 -17.72 7.83
N LYS A 28 13.32 -18.12 8.78
CA LYS A 28 13.63 -19.50 9.20
C LYS A 28 12.45 -20.48 9.03
N ALA A 29 12.28 -21.01 7.83
CA ALA A 29 11.37 -22.09 7.51
C ALA A 29 12.09 -23.40 7.85
N GLY A 30 12.08 -23.77 9.12
CA GLY A 30 12.77 -24.99 9.57
C GLY A 30 12.26 -25.55 10.90
N THR A 31 11.70 -24.71 11.76
CA THR A 31 11.07 -25.17 13.00
C THR A 31 9.94 -24.21 13.30
N SER A 32 8.69 -24.65 13.04
CA SER A 32 7.47 -24.01 13.54
C SER A 32 7.51 -22.48 13.54
N ALA A 33 7.20 -21.85 12.40
CA ALA A 33 6.87 -20.43 12.36
C ALA A 33 5.52 -20.19 13.08
N GLY A 34 5.46 -20.42 14.41
CA GLY A 34 4.36 -20.09 15.31
C GLY A 34 2.98 -20.65 14.99
N ARG A 35 2.85 -21.57 14.02
CA ARG A 35 1.55 -22.18 13.67
C ARG A 35 1.35 -23.42 14.52
N LYS A 36 0.54 -23.28 15.57
CA LYS A 36 -0.01 -24.44 16.29
C LYS A 36 -0.78 -25.32 15.31
N VAL A 37 -0.50 -26.61 15.35
CA VAL A 37 -1.25 -27.64 14.63
C VAL A 37 -2.65 -27.71 15.25
N ASN A 38 -3.70 -27.90 14.43
CA ASN A 38 -5.11 -27.92 14.83
C ASN A 38 -5.76 -26.59 15.27
N GLU A 39 -5.23 -25.42 14.87
CA GLU A 39 -5.95 -24.15 15.05
C GLU A 39 -6.62 -23.65 13.75
N ASN A 40 -7.92 -23.37 13.83
CA ASN A 40 -8.66 -22.66 12.78
C ASN A 40 -8.24 -21.18 12.76
N LYS A 41 -7.30 -20.83 11.87
CA LYS A 41 -6.77 -19.45 11.69
C LYS A 41 -7.85 -18.41 11.35
N ILE A 42 -8.95 -18.82 10.72
CA ILE A 42 -10.11 -17.96 10.44
C ILE A 42 -10.80 -17.51 11.74
N LEU A 43 -10.72 -18.33 12.81
CA LEU A 43 -11.36 -18.06 14.10
C LEU A 43 -10.43 -17.37 15.10
N THR A 44 -9.11 -17.63 15.06
CA THR A 44 -8.15 -17.12 16.06
C THR A 44 -7.62 -15.72 15.80
N ALA A 45 -7.55 -15.28 14.54
CA ALA A 45 -7.18 -13.91 14.19
C ALA A 45 -7.79 -13.52 12.84
N ARG A 46 -8.98 -12.91 12.87
CA ARG A 46 -9.56 -12.30 11.67
C ARG A 46 -8.65 -11.18 11.21
N PHE A 47 -7.96 -11.38 10.08
CA PHE A 47 -7.18 -10.34 9.44
C PHE A 47 -8.12 -9.25 8.94
N ASP A 48 -8.05 -8.07 9.56
CA ASP A 48 -8.75 -6.88 9.08
C ASP A 48 -7.80 -6.11 8.14
N PRO A 49 -8.03 -6.16 6.81
CA PRO A 49 -7.17 -5.46 5.83
C PRO A 49 -7.29 -3.94 5.93
N THR A 50 -8.21 -3.42 6.75
CA THR A 50 -8.44 -1.98 6.92
C THR A 50 -7.87 -1.43 8.23
N LYS A 51 -7.30 -2.30 9.08
CA LYS A 51 -6.74 -1.93 10.37
C LYS A 51 -5.44 -1.14 10.17
N GLY A 52 -5.39 0.07 10.73
CA GLY A 52 -4.21 0.95 10.67
C GLY A 52 -4.11 1.82 9.42
N LEU A 53 -5.04 1.72 8.47
CA LEU A 53 -5.04 2.56 7.27
C LEU A 53 -5.35 4.02 7.63
N ARG A 54 -4.49 4.93 7.14
CA ARG A 54 -4.68 6.37 7.32
C ARG A 54 -5.84 6.87 6.46
N LYS A 55 -6.50 7.95 6.90
CA LYS A 55 -7.53 8.64 6.13
C LYS A 55 -6.93 9.74 5.25
N CYS A 56 -7.49 9.92 4.07
CA CYS A 56 -7.15 11.01 3.17
C CYS A 56 -7.50 12.37 3.79
N ARG A 57 -6.59 13.34 3.73
CA ARG A 57 -6.85 14.69 4.26
C ARG A 57 -7.92 15.49 3.49
N ILE A 58 -8.31 15.04 2.30
CA ILE A 58 -9.27 15.76 1.43
C ILE A 58 -10.64 15.11 1.47
N CYS A 59 -10.73 13.83 1.10
CA CYS A 59 -12.00 13.11 1.02
C CYS A 59 -12.25 12.15 2.19
N GLN A 60 -11.34 12.10 3.17
CA GLN A 60 -11.45 11.26 4.38
C GLN A 60 -11.59 9.75 4.16
N SER A 61 -11.53 9.27 2.92
CA SER A 61 -11.51 7.85 2.60
C SER A 61 -10.24 7.17 3.14
N LYS A 62 -10.35 5.87 3.46
CA LYS A 62 -9.21 5.06 3.88
C LYS A 62 -8.22 4.94 2.72
N ILE A 63 -6.94 5.14 2.98
CA ILE A 63 -5.86 5.04 1.99
C ILE A 63 -5.19 3.67 2.12
N HIS A 64 -5.06 2.97 1.00
CA HIS A 64 -4.43 1.65 0.95
C HIS A 64 -2.90 1.70 1.09
N GLN A 65 -2.27 2.78 0.61
CA GLN A 65 -0.82 2.91 0.62
C GLN A 65 -0.31 3.40 1.99
N ASP A 66 0.59 2.62 2.59
CA ASP A 66 1.26 2.99 3.85
C ASP A 66 2.08 4.27 3.70
N GLY A 67 1.91 5.19 4.64
CA GLY A 67 2.65 6.46 4.66
C GLY A 67 2.10 7.55 3.72
N ALA A 68 1.06 7.26 2.93
CA ALA A 68 0.39 8.28 2.12
C ALA A 68 -0.55 9.16 2.96
N TYR A 69 -0.68 10.44 2.57
CA TYR A 69 -1.60 11.40 3.19
C TYR A 69 -2.82 11.72 2.33
N TYR A 70 -2.74 11.46 1.02
CA TYR A 70 -3.81 11.69 0.07
C TYR A 70 -4.11 10.41 -0.71
N CYS A 71 -5.40 10.15 -0.98
CA CYS A 71 -5.79 9.03 -1.82
C CYS A 71 -5.41 9.29 -3.28
N GLN A 72 -5.32 8.22 -4.08
CA GLN A 72 -4.96 8.30 -5.48
C GLN A 72 -5.87 9.24 -6.28
N SER A 73 -7.19 9.18 -6.02
CA SER A 73 -8.20 9.98 -6.71
C SER A 73 -8.01 11.48 -6.44
N CYS A 74 -7.78 11.87 -5.18
CA CYS A 74 -7.53 13.27 -4.83
C CYS A 74 -6.17 13.77 -5.32
N ALA A 75 -5.14 12.91 -5.24
CA ALA A 75 -3.82 13.23 -5.74
C ALA A 75 -3.85 13.51 -7.25
N TYR A 76 -4.58 12.69 -8.00
CA TYR A 76 -4.82 12.89 -9.43
C TYR A 76 -5.60 14.17 -9.71
N LYS A 77 -6.82 14.33 -9.17
CA LYS A 77 -7.67 15.52 -9.41
C LYS A 77 -6.98 16.86 -9.14
N LYS A 78 -6.12 16.91 -8.11
CA LYS A 78 -5.39 18.12 -7.72
C LYS A 78 -3.99 18.24 -8.33
N GLY A 79 -3.51 17.23 -9.04
CA GLY A 79 -2.14 17.19 -9.59
C GLY A 79 -1.04 17.23 -8.52
N ILE A 80 -1.28 16.62 -7.36
CA ILE A 80 -0.36 16.61 -6.21
C ILE A 80 0.22 15.21 -5.95
N CYS A 81 1.34 15.15 -5.25
CA CYS A 81 1.93 13.91 -4.76
C CYS A 81 1.11 13.32 -3.61
N GLY A 82 0.70 12.05 -3.71
CA GLY A 82 -0.05 11.34 -2.67
C GLY A 82 0.68 11.19 -1.33
N MET A 83 2.02 11.27 -1.35
CA MET A 83 2.90 11.04 -0.19
C MET A 83 3.35 12.33 0.50
N CYS A 84 3.63 13.41 -0.25
CA CYS A 84 4.15 14.66 0.35
C CYS A 84 3.30 15.90 0.03
N GLY A 85 2.31 15.81 -0.86
CA GLY A 85 1.46 16.93 -1.23
C GLY A 85 2.10 17.94 -2.19
N LYS A 86 3.37 17.76 -2.59
CA LYS A 86 4.00 18.65 -3.58
C LYS A 86 3.23 18.62 -4.91
N LYS A 87 3.09 19.76 -5.57
CA LYS A 87 2.45 19.85 -6.88
C LYS A 87 3.35 19.21 -7.94
N ILE A 88 2.81 18.26 -8.71
CA ILE A 88 3.50 17.54 -9.78
C ILE A 88 3.05 18.07 -11.14
N LEU A 89 1.76 18.39 -11.27
CA LEU A 89 1.16 18.85 -12.52
C LEU A 89 0.33 20.12 -12.27
N ASN A 90 0.33 21.04 -13.23
CA ASN A 90 -0.61 22.16 -13.22
C ASN A 90 -1.92 21.76 -13.90
N THR A 91 -3.00 21.58 -13.13
CA THR A 91 -4.29 21.08 -13.61
C THR A 91 -5.22 22.15 -14.18
N LYS A 92 -4.80 23.42 -14.26
CA LYS A 92 -5.66 24.53 -14.73
C LYS A 92 -6.28 24.29 -16.11
N SER A 93 -5.54 23.65 -17.01
CA SER A 93 -5.97 23.36 -18.38
C SER A 93 -6.53 21.95 -18.55
N TYR A 94 -6.59 21.14 -17.49
CA TYR A 94 -6.93 19.72 -17.57
C TYR A 94 -8.18 19.39 -16.73
N ARG A 95 -9.14 18.69 -17.33
CA ARG A 95 -10.32 18.19 -16.61
C ARG A 95 -10.07 16.77 -16.07
N GLN A 96 -9.25 16.68 -15.04
CA GLN A 96 -8.92 15.39 -14.41
C GLN A 96 -10.07 14.91 -13.51
N SER A 97 -10.85 13.95 -13.99
CA SER A 97 -11.86 13.21 -13.21
C SER A 97 -11.31 11.84 -12.78
N ALA A 98 -11.73 11.39 -11.61
CA ALA A 98 -11.53 10.01 -11.15
C ALA A 98 -12.85 9.59 -10.53
N THR A 99 -13.49 8.62 -11.17
CA THR A 99 -14.74 7.97 -10.76
C THR A 99 -14.50 7.12 -9.53
#